data_AF-A0A502HV71-F1
#
_entry.id   AF-A0A502HV71-F1
#
_cell.length_a   1.000
_cell.length_b   1.000
_cell.length_c   1.000
_cell.angle_alpha   90.00
_cell.angle_beta   90.00
_cell.angle_gamma   90.00
#
_symmetry.space_group_name_H-M   'P 1'
#
loop_
_entity.id
_entity.type
_entity.pdbx_description
1 polymer ?
#
loop_
_entity_poly.entity_id
_entity_poly.type
_entity_poly.pdbx_seq_one_letter_code
_entity_poly.pdbx_strand_id
1 'polypeptide(L)'
;MKTSWKVIWVLLGVFVVYLWIDNLPYPPLPLASMPVERAMAMVKEQPDHLVNIGKEGGYEYYMMEGSQKEAAELLKHKMDKNGYRFVEQQGAGYFFDRNGQKQVVTSNMWTGNYVILKTANPL
;
A
#
# COMPACT_ATOMS: atom_id res chain seq x y z
N MET A 1 -4.41 39.90 -28.51
CA MET A 1 -4.80 38.53 -28.95
C MET A 1 -6.28 38.33 -28.66
N LYS A 2 -7.16 38.24 -29.67
CA LYS A 2 -8.57 37.89 -29.47
C LYS A 2 -8.66 36.38 -29.21
N THR A 3 -8.66 35.97 -27.94
CA THR A 3 -8.95 34.58 -27.59
C THR A 3 -10.37 34.26 -28.07
N SER A 4 -10.47 33.35 -29.04
CA SER A 4 -11.76 32.89 -29.54
C SER A 4 -12.46 32.13 -28.43
N TRP A 5 -13.74 32.41 -28.18
CA TRP A 5 -14.63 31.75 -27.20
C TRP A 5 -14.45 30.22 -27.12
N LYS A 6 -14.13 29.57 -28.25
CA LYS A 6 -13.81 28.15 -28.34
C LYS A 6 -12.65 27.71 -27.43
N VAL A 7 -11.61 28.54 -27.29
CA VAL A 7 -10.45 28.25 -26.42
C VAL A 7 -10.85 28.22 -24.95
N ILE A 8 -11.77 29.09 -24.54
CA ILE A 8 -12.30 29.13 -23.17
C ILE A 8 -13.03 27.83 -22.86
N TRP A 9 -13.86 27.32 -23.79
CA TRP A 9 -14.54 26.04 -23.60
C TRP A 9 -13.61 24.83 -23.54
N VAL A 10 -12.54 24.83 -24.34
CA VAL A 10 -11.53 23.76 -24.28
C VAL A 10 -10.83 23.77 -22.92
N LEU A 11 -10.40 24.93 -22.43
CA LEU A 11 -9.77 25.05 -21.11
C LEU A 11 -10.72 24.67 -19.98
N LEU A 12 -12.00 25.07 -20.08
CA LEU A 12 -13.03 24.68 -19.11
C LEU A 12 -13.23 23.16 -19.10
N GLY A 13 -13.27 22.52 -20.27
CA GLY A 13 -13.39 21.07 -20.40
C GLY A 13 -12.20 20.34 -19.78
N VAL A 14 -10.97 20.78 -20.05
CA VAL A 14 -9.75 20.21 -19.43
C VAL A 14 -9.78 20.36 -17.91
N PHE A 15 -10.21 21.52 -17.41
CA PHE A 15 -10.32 21.77 -15.97
C PHE A 15 -11.35 20.86 -15.30
N VAL A 16 -12.52 20.64 -15.93
CA VAL A 16 -13.53 19.70 -15.42
C VAL A 16 -13.00 18.27 -15.39
N VAL A 17 -12.29 17.84 -16.44
CA VAL A 17 -11.67 16.49 -16.48
C VAL A 17 -10.61 16.35 -15.39
N TYR A 18 -9.81 17.38 -15.15
CA TYR A 18 -8.80 17.38 -14.08
C TYR A 18 -9.44 17.21 -12.70
N LEU A 19 -10.48 17.98 -12.38
CA LEU A 19 -11.21 17.87 -11.11
C LEU A 19 -11.86 16.49 -10.93
N TRP A 20 -12.24 15.82 -12.02
CA TRP A 20 -12.80 14.47 -11.99
C TRP A 20 -11.76 13.41 -11.63
N ILE A 21 -10.50 13.57 -12.06
CA ILE A 21 -9.42 12.61 -11.78
C ILE A 21 -9.06 12.59 -10.29
N ASP A 22 -8.96 13.77 -9.66
CA ASP A 22 -8.58 13.89 -8.25
C ASP A 22 -9.65 13.33 -7.28
N ASN A 23 -10.91 13.23 -7.74
CA ASN A 23 -12.03 12.71 -6.95
C ASN A 23 -12.37 11.24 -7.26
N LEU A 24 -11.48 10.51 -7.96
CA LEU A 24 -11.71 9.09 -8.21
C LEU A 24 -11.68 8.32 -6.88
N PRO A 25 -12.69 7.49 -6.61
CA PRO A 25 -12.71 6.69 -5.39
C PRO A 25 -11.54 5.70 -5.40
N TYR A 26 -10.95 5.47 -4.22
CA TYR A 26 -9.97 4.42 -4.06
C TYR A 26 -10.59 3.05 -4.37
N PRO A 27 -9.81 2.10 -4.94
CA PRO A 27 -10.27 0.73 -5.05
C PRO A 27 -10.57 0.15 -3.66
N PRO A 28 -11.38 -0.91 -3.55
CA PRO A 28 -11.59 -1.56 -2.26
C PRO A 28 -10.29 -2.15 -1.71
N LEU A 29 -10.14 -2.17 -0.38
CA LEU A 29 -9.04 -2.86 0.28
C LEU A 29 -9.16 -4.39 0.08
N PRO A 30 -8.05 -5.13 0.11
CA PRO A 30 -8.05 -6.60 0.10
C PRO A 30 -8.47 -7.22 1.45
N LEU A 31 -9.26 -6.47 2.24
CA LEU A 31 -9.88 -6.87 3.50
C LEU A 31 -11.23 -6.13 3.64
N ALA A 32 -12.30 -6.86 3.96
CA ALA A 32 -13.64 -6.29 4.10
C ALA A 32 -13.88 -5.67 5.50
N SER A 33 -13.09 -6.09 6.50
CA SER A 33 -13.23 -5.64 7.89
C SER A 33 -12.79 -4.19 8.15
N MET A 34 -12.05 -3.55 7.23
CA MET A 34 -11.51 -2.19 7.41
C MET A 34 -11.98 -1.24 6.31
N PRO A 35 -12.61 -0.10 6.66
CA PRO A 35 -12.91 0.96 5.69
C PRO A 35 -11.64 1.60 5.12
N VAL A 36 -11.66 1.92 3.82
CA VAL A 36 -10.52 2.48 3.10
C VAL A 36 -10.04 3.78 3.74
N GLU A 37 -10.96 4.68 4.06
CA GLU A 37 -10.69 6.00 4.62
C GLU A 37 -9.96 5.89 5.96
N ARG A 38 -10.32 4.88 6.76
CA ARG A 38 -9.71 4.64 8.06
C ARG A 38 -8.29 4.09 7.93
N ALA A 39 -8.08 3.12 7.06
CA ALA A 39 -6.73 2.61 6.78
C ALA A 39 -5.81 3.73 6.27
N MET A 40 -6.30 4.55 5.34
CA MET A 40 -5.56 5.69 4.80
C MET A 40 -5.22 6.73 5.86
N ALA A 41 -6.15 7.04 6.77
CA ALA A 41 -5.88 7.94 7.89
C ALA A 41 -4.76 7.40 8.80
N MET A 42 -4.80 6.10 9.13
CA MET A 42 -3.76 5.47 9.96
C MET A 42 -2.38 5.48 9.29
N VAL A 43 -2.32 5.25 7.97
CA VAL A 43 -1.05 5.30 7.22
C VAL A 43 -0.51 6.72 7.11
N LYS A 44 -1.37 7.72 6.89
CA LYS A 44 -0.96 9.13 6.80
C LYS A 44 -0.39 9.69 8.10
N GLU A 45 -0.83 9.17 9.25
CA GLU A 45 -0.23 9.53 10.55
C GLU A 45 1.19 8.99 10.70
N GLN A 46 1.57 7.94 9.96
CA GLN A 46 2.83 7.22 10.10
C GLN A 46 3.38 6.75 8.73
N PRO A 47 3.73 7.68 7.81
CA PRO A 47 4.04 7.34 6.41
C PRO A 47 5.26 6.42 6.26
N ASP A 48 6.23 6.49 7.17
CA ASP A 48 7.47 5.69 7.14
C ASP A 48 7.36 4.35 7.90
N HIS A 49 6.16 3.94 8.28
CA HIS A 49 5.93 2.73 9.08
C HIS A 49 4.95 1.76 8.44
N LEU A 50 5.18 0.46 8.67
CA LEU A 50 4.21 -0.60 8.38
C LEU A 50 3.10 -0.57 9.43
N VAL A 51 1.97 0.01 9.05
CA VAL A 51 0.78 0.15 9.89
C VAL A 51 -0.10 -1.07 9.76
N ASN A 52 -0.49 -1.70 10.88
CA ASN A 52 -1.44 -2.82 10.85
C ASN A 52 -2.85 -2.26 10.57
N ILE A 53 -3.44 -2.69 9.45
CA ILE A 53 -4.76 -2.25 9.00
C ILE A 53 -5.87 -3.28 9.27
N GLY A 54 -5.54 -4.43 9.88
CA GLY A 54 -6.52 -5.40 10.35
C GLY A 54 -6.15 -6.86 10.09
N LYS A 55 -7.08 -7.72 10.47
CA LYS A 55 -6.97 -9.18 10.35
C LYS A 55 -8.23 -9.73 9.67
N GLU A 56 -8.04 -10.57 8.66
CA GLU A 56 -9.13 -11.22 7.93
C GLU A 56 -8.68 -12.59 7.40
N GLY A 57 -9.56 -13.60 7.48
CA GLY A 57 -9.29 -14.93 6.94
C GLY A 57 -8.05 -15.61 7.52
N GLY A 58 -7.67 -15.30 8.77
CA GLY A 58 -6.47 -15.83 9.41
C GLY A 58 -5.15 -15.13 9.05
N TYR A 59 -5.21 -14.05 8.27
CA TYR A 59 -4.06 -13.25 7.88
C TYR A 59 -4.10 -11.86 8.50
N GLU A 60 -2.92 -11.31 8.78
CA GLU A 60 -2.73 -9.92 9.15
C GLU A 60 -2.29 -9.10 7.94
N TYR A 61 -2.80 -7.88 7.88
CA TYR A 61 -2.59 -6.94 6.79
C TYR A 61 -1.89 -5.70 7.32
N TYR A 62 -0.82 -5.31 6.65
CA TYR A 62 -0.09 -4.08 6.94
C TYR A 62 -0.06 -3.21 5.71
N MET A 63 0.02 -1.90 5.89
CA MET A 63 0.03 -0.93 4.82
C MET A 63 1.05 0.16 5.11
N MET A 64 1.64 0.68 4.04
CA MET A 64 2.48 1.88 4.07
C MET A 64 2.35 2.65 2.77
N GLU A 65 2.68 3.94 2.84
CA GLU A 65 2.88 4.77 1.66
C GLU A 65 4.30 4.57 1.12
N GLY A 66 4.45 4.55 -0.20
CA GLY A 66 5.73 4.39 -0.88
C GLY A 66 5.75 3.27 -1.92
N SER A 67 6.96 2.91 -2.31
CA SER A 67 7.25 1.90 -3.34
C SER A 67 7.37 0.49 -2.76
N GLN A 68 7.20 -0.53 -3.61
CA GLN A 68 7.48 -1.92 -3.20
C GLN A 68 8.89 -2.13 -2.67
N LYS A 69 9.87 -1.37 -3.19
CA LYS A 69 11.26 -1.46 -2.75
C LYS A 69 11.42 -0.96 -1.32
N GLU A 70 10.86 0.21 -1.00
CA GLU A 70 10.90 0.77 0.36
C GLU A 70 10.17 -0.17 1.35
N ALA A 71 9.02 -0.69 0.95
CA ALA A 71 8.29 -1.67 1.76
C ALA A 71 9.07 -2.97 1.99
N ALA A 72 9.79 -3.45 0.98
CA ALA A 72 10.63 -4.64 1.10
C ALA A 72 11.78 -4.43 2.07
N GLU A 73 12.46 -3.28 2.01
CA GLU A 73 13.56 -2.96 2.92
C GLU A 73 13.08 -2.78 4.36
N LEU A 74 11.95 -2.08 4.54
CA LEU A 74 11.34 -1.90 5.86
C LEU A 74 10.86 -3.24 6.46
N LEU A 75 10.28 -4.11 5.62
CA LEU A 75 9.88 -5.46 6.00
C LEU A 75 11.08 -6.29 6.47
N LYS A 76 12.15 -6.35 5.67
CA LYS A 76 13.37 -7.11 6.02
C LYS A 76 13.95 -6.63 7.35
N HIS A 77 14.05 -5.31 7.54
CA HIS A 77 14.54 -4.72 8.77
C HIS A 77 13.64 -5.02 9.98
N LYS A 78 12.31 -4.99 9.81
CA LYS A 78 11.36 -5.33 10.90
C LYS A 78 11.45 -6.81 11.28
N MET A 79 11.53 -7.70 10.29
CA MET A 79 11.69 -9.14 10.51
C MET A 79 13.02 -9.48 11.18
N ASP A 80 14.12 -8.85 10.76
CA ASP A 80 15.45 -9.02 11.35
C ASP A 80 15.46 -8.64 12.84
N LYS A 81 14.84 -7.51 13.20
CA LYS A 81 14.66 -7.10 14.60
C LYS A 81 13.89 -8.13 15.44
N ASN A 82 13.01 -8.91 14.81
CA ASN A 82 12.23 -9.96 15.45
C ASN A 82 12.91 -11.35 15.39
N GLY A 83 14.19 -11.39 14.99
CA GLY A 83 15.05 -12.57 14.96
C GLY A 83 14.84 -13.44 13.72
N TYR A 84 14.11 -12.96 12.72
CA TYR A 84 13.93 -13.68 11.47
C TYR A 84 15.01 -13.31 10.46
N ARG A 85 15.63 -14.32 9.86
CA ARG A 85 16.57 -14.14 8.75
C ARG A 85 15.83 -14.21 7.42
N PHE A 86 16.07 -13.23 6.55
CA PHE A 86 15.60 -13.30 5.16
C PHE A 86 16.27 -14.47 4.43
N VAL A 87 15.46 -15.29 3.75
CA VAL A 87 15.92 -16.47 3.01
C VAL A 87 15.96 -16.17 1.52
N GLU A 88 14.81 -15.80 0.95
CA GLU A 88 14.67 -15.55 -0.48
C GLU A 88 13.38 -14.77 -0.78
N GLN A 89 13.28 -14.28 -2.02
CA GLN A 89 12.07 -13.69 -2.56
C GLN A 89 11.66 -14.45 -3.82
N GLN A 90 10.39 -14.83 -3.90
CA GLN A 90 9.78 -15.44 -5.10
C GLN A 90 8.54 -14.63 -5.49
N GLY A 91 8.65 -13.88 -6.59
CA GLY A 91 7.62 -12.93 -7.01
C GLY A 91 7.32 -11.89 -5.91
N ALA A 92 6.05 -11.81 -5.49
CA ALA A 92 5.60 -10.95 -4.41
C ALA A 92 5.85 -11.53 -3.00
N GLY A 93 6.28 -12.79 -2.89
CA GLY A 93 6.48 -13.49 -1.61
C GLY A 93 7.90 -13.35 -1.07
N TYR A 94 8.01 -12.94 0.19
CA TYR A 94 9.24 -12.86 0.97
C TYR A 94 9.27 -13.97 2.01
N PHE A 95 10.33 -14.78 2.00
CA PHE A 95 10.49 -15.93 2.87
C PHE A 95 11.51 -15.63 3.97
N PHE A 96 11.11 -15.92 5.21
CA PHE A 96 11.89 -15.68 6.41
C PHE A 96 11.98 -16.96 7.25
N ASP A 97 13.10 -17.15 7.95
CA ASP A 97 13.30 -18.27 8.88
C ASP A 97 13.79 -17.78 10.24
N ARG A 98 13.25 -18.36 11.31
CA ARG A 98 13.73 -18.19 12.68
C ARG A 98 13.77 -19.55 13.36
N ASN A 99 14.96 -20.10 13.54
CA ASN A 99 15.16 -21.40 14.20
C ASN A 99 14.29 -22.52 13.59
N GLY A 100 14.17 -22.56 12.26
CA GLY A 100 13.35 -23.53 11.53
C GLY A 100 11.86 -23.18 11.44
N GLN A 101 11.41 -22.09 12.07
CA GLN A 101 10.07 -21.54 11.85
C GLN A 101 10.08 -20.66 10.60
N LYS A 102 9.35 -21.08 9.57
CA LYS A 102 9.21 -20.33 8.32
C LYS A 102 8.04 -19.37 8.37
N GLN A 103 8.25 -18.14 7.91
CA GLN A 103 7.21 -17.14 7.72
C GLN A 103 7.27 -16.58 6.30
N VAL A 104 6.09 -16.43 5.69
CA VAL A 104 5.95 -15.88 4.34
C VAL A 104 5.14 -14.60 4.42
N VAL A 105 5.66 -13.54 3.81
CA VAL A 105 4.99 -12.24 3.72
C VAL A 105 4.83 -11.89 2.25
N THR A 106 3.60 -11.65 1.80
CA THR A 106 3.31 -11.23 0.42
C THR A 106 3.18 -9.73 0.34
N SER A 107 3.89 -9.09 -0.59
CA SER A 107 3.86 -7.63 -0.83
C SER A 107 3.19 -7.32 -2.16
N ASN A 108 2.14 -6.50 -2.15
CA ASN A 108 1.42 -6.09 -3.35
C ASN A 108 1.24 -4.56 -3.39
N MET A 109 1.38 -3.97 -4.58
CA MET A 109 0.91 -2.60 -4.79
C MET A 109 -0.61 -2.62 -4.81
N TRP A 110 -1.23 -1.79 -3.96
CA TRP A 110 -2.68 -1.64 -3.94
C TRP A 110 -3.10 -0.46 -4.83
N THR A 111 -2.45 0.68 -4.66
CA THR A 111 -2.51 1.82 -5.59
C THR A 111 -1.10 2.29 -5.87
N GLY A 112 -0.91 3.22 -6.81
CA GLY A 112 0.42 3.61 -7.30
C GLY A 112 1.44 4.03 -6.23
N ASN A 113 0.97 4.44 -5.04
CA ASN A 113 1.82 4.91 -3.94
C ASN A 113 1.59 4.15 -2.63
N TYR A 114 0.87 3.03 -2.63
CA TYR A 114 0.56 2.30 -1.39
C TYR A 114 0.81 0.81 -1.55
N VAL A 115 1.58 0.26 -0.63
CA VAL A 115 1.91 -1.16 -0.56
C VAL A 115 1.10 -1.81 0.56
N ILE A 116 0.54 -2.98 0.28
CA ILE A 116 -0.10 -3.84 1.28
C ILE A 116 0.74 -5.12 1.44
N LEU A 117 1.07 -5.43 2.70
CA LEU A 117 1.68 -6.68 3.10
C LEU A 117 0.64 -7.60 3.73
N LYS A 118 0.69 -8.88 3.38
CA LYS A 118 -0.15 -9.94 3.93
C LYS A 118 0.71 -11.03 4.54
N THR A 119 0.42 -11.45 5.77
CA THR A 119 1.19 -12.46 6.51
C THR A 119 0.28 -13.27 7.42
N ALA A 120 0.61 -14.53 7.69
CA ALA A 120 -0.16 -15.38 8.61
C ALA A 120 0.13 -15.07 10.09
N ASN A 121 1.32 -14.54 10.38
CA ASN A 121 1.75 -14.15 11.73
C ASN A 121 2.10 -12.66 11.76
N PRO A 122 1.99 -11.99 12.92
CA PRO A 122 2.41 -10.61 13.09
C PRO A 122 3.87 -10.36 12.65
N LEU A 123 4.13 -9.15 12.14
CA LEU A 123 5.46 -8.68 11.71
C LEU A 123 6.37 -8.25 12.84
#